data_AF-A0A835H974-F1
#
_entry.id   AF-A0A835H974-F1
#
_cell.length_a   1.000
_cell.length_b   1.000
_cell.length_c   1.000
_cell.angle_alpha   90.00
_cell.angle_beta   90.00
_cell.angle_gamma   90.00
#
_symmetry.space_group_name_H-M   'P 1'
#
loop_
_entity.id
_entity.type
_entity.pdbx_description
1 polymer ?
#
loop_
_entity_poly.entity_id
_entity_poly.type
_entity_poly.pdbx_seq_one_letter_code
_entity_poly.pdbx_strand_id
1 'polypeptide(L)'
;MKRRRLLFQKRIFLYQLKIYIGLRVVSGPLRETYLKEQQLKNLENGNQFTDEDNKEDLLEVDESKQLRSVFVPQAVGSQERLGENTAKYLLNLHGSSAHYEPKSRSMREDTIQMRNSPGQALEFKEIHTHVWEASEKGTDVHLQAAPSQAEMLFKNQECHTGEVRKCCF
;
A
#
# COMPACT_ATOMS: atom_id res chain seq x y z
N MET A 1 38.99 -39.69 32.37
CA MET A 1 38.96 -38.65 31.31
C MET A 1 37.58 -38.03 31.03
N LYS A 2 36.44 -38.75 31.11
CA LYS A 2 35.10 -38.23 30.73
C LYS A 2 34.57 -37.06 31.59
N ARG A 3 34.85 -37.03 32.91
CA ARG A 3 34.38 -35.96 33.81
C ARG A 3 34.97 -34.57 33.51
N ARG A 4 36.24 -34.49 33.09
CA ARG A 4 36.88 -33.21 32.73
C ARG A 4 36.34 -32.63 31.42
N ARG A 5 36.00 -33.48 30.43
CA ARG A 5 35.30 -33.06 29.19
C ARG A 5 33.89 -32.52 29.48
N LEU A 6 33.16 -33.13 30.40
CA LEU A 6 31.82 -32.68 30.77
C LEU A 6 31.84 -31.31 31.47
N LEU A 7 32.84 -31.06 32.33
CA LEU A 7 33.03 -29.75 32.98
C LEU A 7 33.43 -28.66 31.99
N PHE A 8 34.24 -29.00 30.98
CA PHE A 8 34.62 -28.06 29.92
C PHE A 8 33.42 -27.68 29.04
N GLN A 9 32.62 -28.67 28.63
CA GLN A 9 31.35 -28.47 27.91
C GLN A 9 30.35 -27.61 28.71
N LYS A 10 30.20 -27.87 30.01
CA LYS A 10 29.34 -27.06 30.90
C LYS A 10 29.82 -25.61 31.04
N ARG A 11 31.14 -25.37 31.11
CA ARG A 11 31.70 -24.01 31.16
C ARG A 11 31.44 -23.24 29.87
N ILE A 12 31.58 -23.87 28.71
CA ILE A 12 31.28 -23.26 27.41
C ILE A 12 29.79 -22.91 27.33
N PHE A 13 28.90 -23.82 27.73
CA PHE A 13 27.47 -23.59 27.71
C PHE A 13 27.05 -22.42 28.62
N LEU A 14 27.63 -22.33 29.82
CA LEU A 14 27.39 -21.19 30.74
C LEU A 14 27.94 -19.87 30.20
N TYR A 15 29.06 -19.89 29.48
CA TYR A 15 29.63 -18.69 28.86
C TYR A 15 28.74 -18.18 27.72
N GLN A 16 28.24 -19.09 26.87
CA GLN A 16 27.31 -18.74 25.79
C GLN A 16 25.96 -18.26 26.34
N LEU A 17 25.46 -18.86 27.41
CA LEU A 17 24.22 -18.42 28.06
C LEU A 17 24.37 -17.02 28.67
N LYS A 18 25.52 -16.70 29.28
CA LYS A 18 25.83 -15.35 29.78
C LYS A 18 25.90 -14.31 28.67
N ILE A 19 26.52 -14.64 27.52
CA ILE A 19 26.58 -13.74 26.36
C ILE A 19 25.17 -13.48 25.81
N TYR A 20 24.35 -14.53 25.66
CA TYR A 20 22.99 -14.41 25.13
C TYR A 20 22.05 -13.59 26.05
N ILE A 21 22.13 -13.80 27.37
CA ILE A 21 21.36 -13.01 28.35
C ILE A 21 21.87 -11.56 28.37
N GLY A 22 23.18 -11.34 28.32
CA GLY A 22 23.79 -10.00 28.26
C GLY A 22 23.39 -9.22 27.01
N LEU A 23 23.39 -9.85 25.83
CA LEU A 23 22.91 -9.23 24.59
C LEU A 23 21.42 -8.89 24.67
N ARG A 24 20.61 -9.72 25.33
CA ARG A 24 19.16 -9.51 25.45
C ARG A 24 18.80 -8.31 26.34
N VAL A 25 19.60 -8.00 27.36
CA VAL A 25 19.40 -6.83 28.24
C VAL A 25 19.80 -5.52 27.55
N VAL A 26 20.82 -5.55 26.68
CA VAL A 26 21.23 -4.38 25.87
C VAL A 26 20.25 -4.10 24.72
N SER A 27 19.42 -5.08 24.35
CA SER A 27 18.45 -5.01 23.25
C SER A 27 16.99 -4.78 23.72
N GLY A 28 16.78 -4.10 24.85
CA GLY A 28 15.46 -3.58 25.23
C GLY A 28 14.98 -2.48 24.27
N PRO A 29 13.70 -2.07 24.28
CA PRO A 29 13.15 -1.21 23.24
C PRO A 29 13.74 0.20 23.32
N LEU A 30 14.84 0.44 22.58
CA LEU A 30 15.50 1.75 22.41
C LEU A 30 14.53 2.89 22.04
N ARG A 31 13.36 2.56 21.47
CA ARG A 31 12.33 3.54 21.08
C ARG A 31 11.68 4.23 22.28
N GLU A 32 11.42 3.51 23.38
CA GLU A 32 10.74 4.10 24.54
C GLU A 32 11.67 5.01 25.35
N THR A 33 12.95 4.65 25.46
CA THR A 33 13.96 5.48 26.12
C THR A 33 14.24 6.75 25.32
N TYR A 34 14.32 6.64 23.99
CA TYR A 34 14.52 7.79 23.10
C TYR A 34 13.38 8.82 23.17
N LEU A 35 12.13 8.36 23.21
CA LEU A 35 10.95 9.23 23.35
C LEU A 35 10.91 9.94 24.72
N LYS A 36 11.27 9.26 25.80
CA LYS A 36 11.36 9.86 27.15
C LYS A 36 12.47 10.92 27.23
N GLU A 37 13.63 10.66 26.64
CA GLU A 37 14.73 11.64 26.59
C GLU A 37 14.37 12.90 25.79
N GLN A 38 13.61 12.77 24.70
CA GLN A 38 13.11 13.92 23.95
C GLN A 38 12.11 14.76 24.76
N GLN A 39 11.24 14.13 25.55
CA GLN A 39 10.29 14.83 26.43
C GLN A 39 11.01 15.65 27.51
N LEU A 40 12.08 15.12 28.10
CA LEU A 40 12.87 15.81 29.13
C LEU A 40 13.61 17.04 28.58
N LYS A 41 14.20 16.93 27.38
CA LYS A 41 14.88 18.07 26.72
C LYS A 41 13.93 19.22 26.41
N ASN A 42 12.67 18.93 26.11
CA ASN A 42 11.66 19.96 25.85
C ASN A 42 11.20 20.70 27.12
N LEU A 43 11.27 20.04 28.29
CA LEU A 43 10.96 20.65 29.58
C LEU A 43 12.12 21.52 30.09
N GLU A 44 13.37 21.11 29.87
CA GLU A 44 14.56 21.88 30.26
C GLU A 44 14.70 23.18 29.44
N ASN A 45 14.33 23.16 28.16
CA ASN A 45 14.38 24.33 27.28
C ASN A 45 13.21 25.31 27.49
N GLY A 46 12.21 24.98 28.32
CA GLY A 46 11.04 25.81 28.60
C GLY A 46 11.24 26.88 29.69
N ASN A 47 12.39 26.90 30.37
CA ASN A 47 12.69 27.82 31.46
C ASN A 47 13.76 28.84 31.06
N GLN A 48 13.44 29.74 30.14
CA GLN A 48 14.16 31.01 30.01
C GLN A 48 13.32 32.04 29.25
N PHE A 49 12.49 32.78 29.99
CA PHE A 49 12.22 34.20 29.69
C PHE A 49 11.85 34.91 30.99
N THR A 50 12.57 35.99 31.27
CA THR A 50 12.63 36.75 32.52
C THR A 50 11.47 37.74 32.66
N ASP A 51 10.97 37.85 33.90
CA ASP A 51 9.98 38.83 34.38
C ASP A 51 10.59 40.23 34.58
N GLU A 52 10.04 41.27 33.93
CA GLU A 52 10.00 42.71 34.32
C GLU A 52 8.87 43.30 33.40
N ASP A 53 7.79 43.99 33.79
CA ASP A 53 7.63 45.12 34.71
C ASP A 53 6.12 45.45 34.93
N ASN A 54 5.83 46.06 36.10
CA ASN A 54 4.73 46.99 36.41
C ASN A 54 3.26 46.50 36.41
N LYS A 55 2.78 46.10 37.59
CA LYS A 55 1.35 46.06 37.95
C LYS A 55 0.97 47.34 38.70
N GLU A 56 0.45 48.34 38.01
CA GLU A 56 -0.55 49.28 38.54
C GLU A 56 -1.44 49.74 37.39
N ASP A 57 -2.67 49.20 37.32
CA ASP A 57 -3.89 50.00 37.20
C ASP A 57 -5.09 49.07 37.22
N LEU A 58 -5.84 49.19 38.31
CA LEU A 58 -7.13 48.58 38.55
C LEU A 58 -8.14 49.25 37.61
N LEU A 59 -8.51 48.60 36.51
CA LEU A 59 -9.66 49.01 35.70
C LEU A 59 -10.56 47.80 35.41
N GLU A 60 -11.74 47.88 36.04
CA GLU A 60 -12.91 47.03 35.92
C GLU A 60 -13.35 46.92 34.45
N VAL A 61 -13.45 45.69 33.91
CA VAL A 61 -13.93 45.45 32.52
C VAL A 61 -14.95 44.30 32.49
N ASP A 62 -16.19 44.74 32.35
CA ASP A 62 -17.46 44.12 31.94
C ASP A 62 -17.41 42.71 31.28
N GLU A 63 -18.20 41.77 31.83
CA GLU A 63 -18.38 40.37 31.43
C GLU A 63 -19.19 40.18 30.12
N SER A 64 -18.85 40.89 29.04
CA SER A 64 -19.69 40.84 27.84
C SER A 64 -18.93 40.83 26.51
N LYS A 65 -17.89 40.00 26.39
CA LYS A 65 -17.35 39.55 25.09
C LYS A 65 -16.94 38.07 25.08
N GLN A 66 -17.92 37.20 25.33
CA GLN A 66 -17.85 35.79 24.92
C GLN A 66 -18.01 35.66 23.39
N LEU A 67 -17.03 36.11 22.60
CA LEU A 67 -16.91 35.75 21.18
C LEU A 67 -15.43 35.75 20.79
N ARG A 68 -14.66 34.83 21.35
CA ARG A 68 -13.46 34.34 20.66
C ARG A 68 -13.83 32.98 20.11
N SER A 69 -14.11 32.97 18.81
CA SER A 69 -14.12 31.77 17.99
C SER A 69 -12.86 30.98 18.33
N VAL A 70 -13.04 29.85 19.01
CA VAL A 70 -11.99 28.85 19.16
C VAL A 70 -11.58 28.51 17.75
N PHE A 71 -10.36 28.88 17.37
CA PHE A 71 -9.72 28.38 16.17
C PHE A 71 -9.68 26.86 16.33
N VAL A 72 -10.64 26.16 15.75
CA VAL A 72 -10.56 24.72 15.56
C VAL A 72 -9.41 24.55 14.57
N PRO A 73 -8.25 23.99 14.96
CA PRO A 73 -7.27 23.62 13.97
C PRO A 73 -7.98 22.62 13.07
N GLN A 74 -8.23 23.01 11.83
CA GLN A 74 -8.75 22.14 10.80
C GLN A 74 -7.85 20.91 10.81
N ALA A 75 -8.39 19.77 11.28
CA ALA A 75 -7.64 18.54 11.38
C ALA A 75 -7.00 18.29 10.02
N VAL A 76 -5.67 18.39 9.99
CA VAL A 76 -4.84 18.21 8.81
C VAL A 76 -5.29 16.91 8.13
N GLY A 77 -5.75 17.04 6.89
CA GLY A 77 -6.51 16.01 6.20
C GLY A 77 -5.87 14.64 6.33
N SER A 78 -6.68 13.66 6.76
CA SER A 78 -6.29 12.25 6.72
C SER A 78 -5.79 11.93 5.32
N GLN A 79 -4.54 11.49 5.19
CA GLN A 79 -3.97 11.11 3.90
C GLN A 79 -4.89 10.07 3.23
N GLU A 80 -5.40 10.40 2.03
CA GLU A 80 -6.31 9.54 1.24
C GLU A 80 -5.64 8.27 0.71
N ARG A 81 -4.36 8.06 1.01
CA ARG A 81 -3.69 6.80 0.71
C ARG A 81 -4.27 5.72 1.63
N LEU A 82 -5.05 4.83 1.04
CA LEU A 82 -5.44 3.57 1.65
C LEU A 82 -4.20 2.88 2.23
N GLY A 83 -4.15 2.78 3.55
CA GLY A 83 -2.97 2.33 4.30
C GLY A 83 -2.58 0.89 3.93
N GLU A 84 -3.57 0.08 3.57
CA GLU A 84 -3.49 -1.32 3.17
C GLU A 84 -2.89 -1.54 1.78
N ASN A 85 -2.95 -0.56 0.89
CA ASN A 85 -2.46 -0.71 -0.48
C ASN A 85 -0.95 -0.45 -0.57
N THR A 86 -0.18 -1.50 -0.85
CA THR A 86 1.24 -1.41 -1.14
C THR A 86 1.50 -0.86 -2.55
N ALA A 87 2.45 0.07 -2.67
CA ALA A 87 2.83 0.62 -3.97
C ALA A 87 3.46 -0.45 -4.87
N LYS A 88 3.25 -0.34 -6.20
CA LYS A 88 3.73 -1.33 -7.18
C LYS A 88 5.26 -1.50 -7.16
N TYR A 89 6.00 -0.40 -7.02
CA TYR A 89 7.47 -0.42 -6.96
C TYR A 89 8.04 -1.00 -5.65
N LEU A 90 7.20 -1.29 -4.67
CA LEU A 90 7.60 -1.96 -3.42
C LEU A 90 7.30 -3.47 -3.44
N LEU A 91 6.73 -4.01 -4.52
CA LEU A 91 6.44 -5.44 -4.63
C LEU A 91 7.73 -6.27 -4.73
N ASN A 92 8.70 -5.80 -5.53
CA ASN A 92 10.02 -6.42 -5.69
C ASN A 92 11.11 -5.37 -5.47
N LEU A 93 11.91 -5.53 -4.42
CA LEU A 93 12.93 -4.53 -4.03
C LEU A 93 14.28 -4.72 -4.73
N HIS A 94 14.43 -5.76 -5.56
CA HIS A 94 15.68 -6.07 -6.24
C HIS A 94 15.89 -5.16 -7.46
N GLY A 95 17.12 -4.69 -7.68
CA GLY A 95 17.43 -3.76 -8.77
C GLY A 95 17.25 -4.33 -10.19
N SER A 96 17.27 -5.66 -10.34
CA SER A 96 17.00 -6.35 -11.61
C SER A 96 15.55 -6.83 -11.77
N SER A 97 14.64 -6.40 -10.89
CA SER A 97 13.23 -6.79 -10.97
C SER A 97 12.46 -5.97 -12.00
N ALA A 98 11.20 -6.35 -12.25
CA ALA A 98 10.30 -5.70 -13.19
C ALA A 98 10.29 -4.17 -13.02
N HIS A 99 10.42 -3.47 -14.14
CA HIS A 99 10.54 -2.02 -14.16
C HIS A 99 9.18 -1.32 -13.95
N TYR A 100 9.13 -0.36 -13.01
CA TYR A 100 8.00 0.54 -12.77
C TYR A 100 8.20 1.86 -13.51
N GLU A 101 7.23 2.26 -14.34
CA GLU A 101 7.24 3.57 -14.98
C GLU A 101 6.41 4.58 -14.14
N PRO A 102 7.01 5.64 -13.57
CA PRO A 102 6.31 6.54 -12.64
C PRO A 102 5.25 7.43 -13.31
N LYS A 103 5.35 7.66 -14.62
CA LYS A 103 4.44 8.53 -15.38
C LYS A 103 3.08 7.85 -15.61
N SER A 104 3.12 6.69 -16.25
CA SER A 104 1.93 5.87 -16.55
C SER A 104 1.48 5.04 -15.35
N ARG A 105 2.33 4.90 -14.32
CA ARG A 105 2.11 4.05 -13.14
C ARG A 105 1.90 2.58 -13.50
N SER A 106 2.48 2.12 -14.61
CA SER A 106 2.45 0.73 -15.07
C SER A 106 3.73 -0.02 -14.67
N MET A 107 3.61 -1.34 -14.53
CA MET A 107 4.76 -2.25 -14.53
C MET A 107 4.87 -2.81 -15.94
N ARG A 108 6.09 -2.94 -16.49
CA ARG A 108 6.26 -3.55 -17.83
C ARG A 108 6.15 -5.07 -17.82
N GLU A 109 6.85 -5.69 -16.87
CA GLU A 109 6.87 -7.14 -16.71
C GLU A 109 5.94 -7.54 -15.59
N ASP A 110 5.23 -8.64 -15.80
CA ASP A 110 4.31 -9.16 -14.81
C ASP A 110 5.07 -9.88 -13.71
N THR A 111 5.15 -9.22 -12.57
CA THR A 111 5.70 -9.81 -11.34
C THR A 111 4.82 -10.94 -10.80
N ILE A 112 3.59 -11.07 -11.32
CA ILE A 112 2.58 -12.04 -10.89
C ILE A 112 1.93 -12.59 -12.16
N GLN A 113 2.30 -13.83 -12.54
CA GLN A 113 1.84 -14.52 -13.75
C GLN A 113 0.30 -14.62 -13.87
N MET A 114 -0.44 -14.42 -12.77
CA MET A 114 -1.91 -14.51 -12.73
C MET A 114 -2.67 -13.26 -13.18
N ARG A 115 -2.04 -12.07 -13.30
CA ARG A 115 -2.80 -10.83 -13.59
C ARG A 115 -3.17 -10.62 -15.06
N ASN A 116 -2.58 -11.42 -15.95
CA ASN A 116 -2.89 -11.38 -17.38
C ASN A 116 -3.89 -12.45 -17.81
N SER A 117 -4.66 -13.04 -16.90
CA SER A 117 -5.77 -13.91 -17.33
C SER A 117 -6.76 -13.03 -18.11
N PRO A 118 -6.80 -13.15 -19.44
CA PRO A 118 -7.60 -12.26 -20.24
C PRO A 118 -9.03 -12.77 -20.09
N GLY A 119 -9.83 -12.01 -19.34
CA GLY A 119 -11.23 -12.35 -19.08
C GLY A 119 -12.08 -12.12 -20.33
N GLN A 120 -13.04 -11.21 -20.23
CA GLN A 120 -13.88 -10.81 -21.37
C GLN A 120 -13.10 -10.21 -22.56
N ALA A 121 -11.83 -9.86 -22.37
CA ALA A 121 -10.97 -9.38 -23.45
C ALA A 121 -10.65 -10.44 -24.50
N LEU A 122 -10.60 -11.74 -24.14
CA LEU A 122 -10.44 -12.81 -25.15
C LEU A 122 -11.67 -12.92 -26.03
N GLU A 123 -12.84 -13.06 -25.40
CA GLU A 123 -14.13 -13.18 -26.10
C GLU A 123 -14.35 -11.97 -27.01
N PHE A 124 -14.08 -10.75 -26.52
CA PHE A 124 -14.16 -9.54 -27.35
C PHE A 124 -13.20 -9.58 -28.54
N LYS A 125 -11.98 -10.10 -28.36
CA LYS A 125 -10.99 -10.25 -29.45
C LYS A 125 -11.46 -11.26 -30.50
N GLU A 126 -12.06 -12.37 -30.08
CA GLU A 126 -12.60 -13.40 -30.97
C GLU A 126 -13.75 -12.84 -31.82
N ILE A 127 -14.72 -12.18 -31.18
CA ILE A 127 -15.82 -11.49 -31.89
C ILE A 127 -15.26 -10.42 -32.84
N HIS A 128 -14.25 -9.66 -32.42
CA HIS A 128 -13.62 -8.64 -33.25
C HIS A 128 -12.94 -9.24 -34.49
N THR A 129 -12.26 -10.38 -34.34
CA THR A 129 -11.63 -11.10 -35.45
C THR A 129 -12.68 -11.63 -36.41
N HIS A 130 -13.75 -12.22 -35.86
CA HIS A 130 -14.88 -12.72 -36.62
C HIS A 130 -15.55 -11.62 -37.47
N VAL A 131 -15.79 -10.43 -36.91
CA VAL A 131 -16.37 -9.29 -37.63
C VAL A 131 -15.49 -8.83 -38.79
N TRP A 132 -14.17 -8.80 -38.61
CA TRP A 132 -13.24 -8.47 -39.70
C TRP A 132 -13.33 -9.47 -40.85
N GLU A 133 -13.32 -10.77 -40.55
CA GLU A 133 -13.47 -11.79 -41.58
C GLU A 133 -14.83 -11.75 -42.29
N ALA A 134 -15.90 -11.43 -41.55
CA ALA A 134 -17.24 -11.28 -42.11
C ALA A 134 -17.32 -10.05 -43.04
N SER A 135 -16.68 -8.94 -42.64
CA SER A 135 -16.59 -7.73 -43.46
C SER A 135 -15.84 -7.98 -44.77
N GLU A 136 -14.73 -8.74 -44.73
CA GLU A 136 -14.00 -9.15 -45.95
C GLU A 136 -14.85 -10.05 -46.87
N LYS A 137 -15.73 -10.86 -46.30
CA LYS A 137 -16.72 -11.68 -47.05
C LYS A 137 -17.87 -10.84 -47.62
N GLY A 138 -17.94 -9.54 -47.32
CA GLY A 138 -18.93 -8.59 -47.82
C GLY A 138 -20.19 -8.44 -46.97
N THR A 139 -20.22 -9.01 -45.76
CA THR A 139 -21.32 -8.74 -44.81
C THR A 139 -21.07 -7.43 -44.08
N ASP A 140 -22.03 -6.50 -44.12
CA ASP A 140 -21.94 -5.21 -43.44
C ASP A 140 -22.29 -5.36 -41.95
N VAL A 141 -21.26 -5.62 -41.12
CA VAL A 141 -21.38 -5.77 -39.68
C VAL A 141 -20.23 -5.00 -39.04
N HIS A 142 -20.54 -4.15 -38.07
CA HIS A 142 -19.54 -3.33 -37.39
C HIS A 142 -19.66 -3.47 -35.87
N LEU A 143 -18.55 -3.84 -35.22
CA LEU A 143 -18.53 -4.12 -33.79
C LEU A 143 -18.93 -2.92 -32.93
N GLN A 144 -18.51 -1.71 -33.31
CA GLN A 144 -18.86 -0.49 -32.55
C GLN A 144 -20.25 0.07 -32.89
N ALA A 145 -20.79 -0.22 -34.08
CA ALA A 145 -22.08 0.35 -34.50
C ALA A 145 -23.24 -0.55 -34.09
N ALA A 146 -23.05 -1.87 -34.21
CA ALA A 146 -24.05 -2.88 -33.90
C ALA A 146 -23.39 -4.07 -33.14
N PRO A 147 -22.98 -3.87 -31.87
CA PRO A 147 -22.30 -4.91 -31.09
C PRO A 147 -23.16 -6.16 -30.87
N SER A 148 -24.47 -5.99 -30.62
CA SER A 148 -25.40 -7.11 -30.42
C SER A 148 -25.58 -7.96 -31.68
N GLN A 149 -25.59 -7.32 -32.86
CA GLN A 149 -25.66 -8.04 -34.14
C GLN A 149 -24.40 -8.86 -34.37
N ALA A 150 -23.23 -8.26 -34.15
CA ALA A 150 -21.94 -8.95 -34.24
C ALA A 150 -21.85 -10.15 -33.29
N GLU A 151 -22.31 -10.00 -32.05
CA GLU A 151 -22.35 -11.08 -31.07
C GLU A 151 -23.29 -12.23 -31.49
N MET A 152 -24.48 -11.91 -32.00
CA MET A 152 -25.40 -12.95 -32.48
C MET A 152 -24.82 -13.72 -33.67
N LEU A 153 -24.17 -13.03 -34.60
CA LEU A 153 -23.51 -13.68 -35.73
C LEU A 153 -22.37 -14.59 -35.28
N PHE A 154 -21.56 -14.13 -34.33
CA PHE A 154 -20.49 -14.94 -33.75
C PHE A 154 -21.03 -16.22 -33.10
N LYS A 155 -22.04 -16.11 -32.24
CA LYS A 155 -22.70 -17.27 -31.61
C LYS A 155 -23.24 -18.24 -32.66
N ASN A 156 -23.92 -17.73 -33.68
CA ASN A 156 -24.42 -18.56 -34.77
C ASN A 156 -23.29 -19.30 -35.50
N GLN A 157 -22.08 -18.72 -35.60
CA GLN A 157 -20.94 -19.41 -36.19
C GLN A 157 -20.37 -20.52 -35.31
N GLU A 158 -20.21 -20.28 -34.01
CA GLU A 158 -19.79 -21.33 -33.05
C GLU A 158 -20.77 -22.51 -33.02
N CYS A 159 -22.04 -22.21 -33.25
CA CYS A 159 -23.09 -23.21 -33.43
C CYS A 159 -22.88 -24.06 -34.67
N HIS A 160 -22.51 -23.43 -35.79
CA HIS A 160 -22.26 -24.14 -37.05
C HIS A 160 -20.97 -24.97 -37.02
N THR A 161 -19.92 -24.51 -36.31
CA THR A 161 -18.66 -25.25 -36.14
C THR A 161 -18.78 -26.41 -35.15
N GLY A 162 -19.86 -26.44 -34.35
CA GLY A 162 -20.15 -27.51 -33.39
C GLY A 162 -19.36 -27.41 -32.09
N GLU A 163 -18.68 -26.30 -31.85
CA GLU A 163 -17.94 -26.03 -30.61
C GLU A 163 -18.88 -25.82 -29.41
N VAL A 164 -20.09 -25.31 -29.66
CA VAL A 164 -21.10 -25.09 -28.61
C VAL A 164 -22.38 -25.85 -28.96
N ARG A 165 -22.68 -26.94 -28.24
CA ARG A 165 -23.91 -27.77 -28.44
C ARG A 165 -25.21 -27.11 -27.94
N LYS A 166 -25.19 -25.82 -27.60
CA LYS A 166 -26.36 -25.08 -27.09
C LYS A 166 -26.65 -23.92 -28.00
N CYS A 167 -27.20 -24.27 -29.16
CA CYS A 167 -27.58 -23.34 -30.20
C CYS A 167 -29.09 -23.43 -30.39
N CYS A 168 -29.80 -23.08 -29.32
CA CYS A 168 -31.21 -22.71 -29.38
C CYS A 168 -31.38 -21.56 -28.39
N PHE A 169 -31.99 -20.48 -28.89
CA PHE A 169 -32.60 -19.44 -28.07
C PHE A 169 -33.61 -20.04 -27.09
#